data_AF-A0A432TQU3-F1
#
_entry.id   AF-A0A432TQU3-F1
#
_cell.length_a   1.000
_cell.length_b   1.000
_cell.length_c   1.000
_cell.angle_alpha   90.00
_cell.angle_beta   90.00
_cell.angle_gamma   90.00
#
_symmetry.space_group_name_H-M   'P 1'
#
loop_
_entity.id
_entity.type
_entity.pdbx_description
1 polymer ?
#
loop_
_entity_poly.entity_id
_entity_poly.type
_entity_poly.pdbx_seq_one_letter_code
_entity_poly.pdbx_strand_id
1 'polypeptide(L)' 'MKEQIQTLLTQSLETLVTNGVLTEAPDNIRIDHSKDKAQGDFASNIAMMLSKQAKC' A
#
# COMPACT_ATOMS: atom_id res chain seq x y z
N MET A 1 8.66 -8.65 10.29
CA MET A 1 8.45 -7.18 10.17
C MET A 1 7.99 -6.76 8.78
N LYS A 2 8.81 -6.84 7.71
CA LYS A 2 8.34 -6.49 6.35
C LYS A 2 7.10 -7.27 5.90
N GLU A 3 7.09 -8.59 6.10
CA GLU A 3 5.92 -9.42 5.75
C GLU A 3 4.67 -9.03 6.55
N GLN A 4 4.80 -8.74 7.85
CA GLN A 4 3.66 -8.29 8.66
C GLN A 4 3.12 -6.93 8.19
N ILE A 5 3.99 -5.98 7.84
CA ILE A 5 3.58 -4.71 7.25
C ILE A 5 2.84 -4.98 5.93
N GLN A 6 3.36 -5.88 5.10
CA GLN A 6 2.74 -6.27 3.84
C GLN A 6 1.33 -6.82 4.05
N THR A 7 1.16 -7.79 4.97
CA THR A 7 -0.14 -8.37 5.30
C THR A 7 -1.12 -7.31 5.79
N LEU A 8 -0.71 -6.44 6.71
CA LEU A 8 -1.56 -5.37 7.24
C LEU A 8 -1.96 -4.37 6.15
N LEU A 9 -1.04 -4.06 5.24
CA LEU A 9 -1.34 -3.19 4.11
C LEU A 9 -2.35 -3.85 3.17
N THR A 10 -2.17 -5.13 2.82
CA THR A 10 -3.11 -5.87 1.98
C THR A 10 -4.51 -5.88 2.59
N GLN A 11 -4.64 -6.20 3.87
CA GLN A 11 -5.94 -6.18 4.58
C GLN A 11 -6.61 -4.79 4.54
N SER A 12 -5.82 -3.73 4.69
CA SER A 12 -6.32 -2.35 4.63
C SER A 12 -6.79 -2.00 3.21
N LEU A 13 -6.08 -2.46 2.18
CA LEU A 13 -6.47 -2.27 0.78
C LEU A 13 -7.72 -3.07 0.42
N GLU A 14 -7.85 -4.32 0.89
CA GLU A 14 -9.07 -5.11 0.72
C GLU A 14 -10.29 -4.43 1.34
N THR A 15 -10.11 -3.75 2.48
CA THR A 15 -11.17 -2.94 3.09
C THR A 15 -11.57 -1.78 2.18
N LEU A 16 -10.62 -1.11 1.53
CA LEU A 16 -10.90 -0.03 0.56
C LEU A 16 -11.60 -0.55 -0.70
N VAL A 17 -11.26 -1.76 -1.17
CA VAL A 17 -11.95 -2.43 -2.28
C VAL A 17 -13.38 -2.78 -1.89
N THR A 18 -13.58 -3.33 -0.69
CA THR A 18 -14.91 -3.67 -0.15
C THR A 18 -15.80 -2.43 -0.03
N ASN A 19 -15.21 -1.29 0.33
CA ASN A 19 -15.90 0.01 0.38
C ASN A 19 -16.13 0.65 -1.00
N GLY A 20 -15.69 0.02 -2.09
CA GLY A 20 -15.85 0.54 -3.45
C GLY A 20 -14.96 1.74 -3.80
N VAL A 21 -13.96 2.05 -2.98
CA VAL A 21 -12.99 3.12 -3.24
C VAL A 21 -11.94 2.67 -4.26
N LEU A 22 -11.52 1.41 -4.16
CA LEU A 22 -10.60 0.77 -5.10
C LEU A 22 -11.33 -0.35 -5.85
N THR A 23 -10.89 -0.63 -7.07
CA THR A 23 -11.49 -1.71 -7.88
C THR A 23 -10.87 -3.06 -7.51
N GLU A 24 -9.56 -3.09 -7.27
CA GLU A 24 -8.82 -4.28 -6.90
C GLU A 24 -7.60 -3.94 -6.04
N ALA A 25 -7.24 -4.84 -5.13
CA ALA A 25 -6.01 -4.73 -4.34
C ALA A 25 -4.89 -5.50 -5.06
N PRO A 26 -3.69 -4.93 -5.23
CA PRO A 26 -2.59 -5.59 -5.91
C PRO A 26 -1.95 -6.66 -5.01
N ASP A 27 -1.66 -7.82 -5.57
CA ASP A 27 -1.06 -8.95 -4.84
C ASP A 27 0.38 -8.68 -4.36
N ASN A 28 1.12 -7.81 -5.08
CA ASN A 28 2.53 -7.57 -4.80
C ASN A 28 2.80 -6.12 -4.37
N ILE A 29 2.85 -5.92 -3.06
CA ILE A 29 3.16 -4.62 -2.44
C ILE A 29 4.67 -4.51 -2.26
N ARG A 30 5.30 -3.60 -3.00
CA ARG A 30 6.72 -3.30 -2.81
C ARG A 30 6.95 -2.48 -1.54
N ILE A 31 7.72 -3.04 -0.61
CA ILE A 31 8.17 -2.35 0.60
C ILE A 31 9.70 -2.29 0.57
N ASP A 32 10.22 -1.07 0.45
CA ASP A 32 11.64 -0.77 0.45
C ASP A 32 12.02 -0.05 1.74
N HIS A 33 13.32 -0.04 2.08
CA HIS A 33 13.78 0.77 3.20
C HIS A 33 13.78 2.24 2.81
N SER A 34 13.28 3.10 3.69
CA SER A 34 13.35 4.54 3.48
C SER A 34 14.79 5.02 3.49
N LYS A 35 15.13 5.87 2.52
CA LYS A 35 16.47 6.47 2.41
C LYS A 35 16.71 7.56 3.45
N ASP A 36 15.64 8.18 3.92
CA ASP A 36 15.64 9.24 4.91
C ASP A 36 14.93 8.77 6.18
N LYS A 37 15.61 8.88 7.34
CA LYS A 37 15.04 8.51 8.63
C LYS A 37 13.84 9.37 9.02
N ALA A 38 13.71 10.57 8.45
CA ALA A 38 12.54 11.43 8.67
C ALA A 38 11.26 10.84 8.06
N GLN A 39 11.37 9.94 7.07
CA GLN A 39 10.23 9.29 6.40
C GLN A 39 9.86 7.92 7.00
N GLY A 40 10.47 7.56 8.14
CA GLY A 40 10.31 6.25 8.79
C GLY A 40 11.29 5.20 8.29
N ASP A 41 11.08 3.95 8.69
CA ASP A 41 11.99 2.84 8.36
C ASP A 41 11.72 2.20 6.98
N PHE A 42 10.48 2.33 6.49
CA PHE A 42 10.00 1.67 5.28
C PHE A 42 9.16 2.61 4.42
N ALA A 43 9.24 2.45 3.10
CA ALA A 43 8.46 3.17 2.10
C ALA A 43 7.84 2.21 1.08
N SER A 44 6.70 2.60 0.51
CA SER A 44 6.02 1.86 -0.56
C SER A 44 5.45 2.83 -1.60
N ASN A 45 5.49 2.43 -2.87
CA ASN A 45 4.93 3.18 -3.99
C ASN A 45 3.45 2.86 -4.27
N ILE A 46 2.80 2.07 -3.41
CA ILE A 46 1.46 1.54 -3.66
C ILE A 46 0.40 2.64 -3.80
N ALA A 47 0.52 3.74 -3.06
CA ALA A 47 -0.38 4.87 -3.19
C ALA A 47 -0.38 5.41 -4.63
N MET A 48 0.81 5.59 -5.22
CA MET A 48 0.97 6.05 -6.61
C MET A 48 0.38 5.09 -7.64
N MET A 49 0.48 3.78 -7.41
CA MET A 49 -0.14 2.77 -8.29
C MET A 49 -1.67 2.83 -8.22
N LEU A 50 -2.23 3.05 -7.02
CA LEU A 50 -3.67 3.01 -6.78
C LEU A 50 -4.38 4.33 -7.01
N SER A 51 -3.68 5.48 -7.03
CA SER A 51 -4.26 6.80 -7.31
C SER A 51 -5.14 6.80 -8.55
N LYS A 52 -4.70 6.12 -9.62
CA LYS A 52 -5.47 6.01 -10.86
C LYS A 52 -6.80 5.28 -10.69
N GLN A 53 -6.84 4.24 -9.86
CA GLN A 53 -8.09 3.53 -9.54
C GLN A 53 -8.99 4.39 -8.65
N ALA A 54 -8.40 5.10 -7.68
CA ALA A 54 -9.10 5.98 -6.75
C ALA A 54 -9.61 7.29 -7.40
N LYS A 55 -9.29 7.53 -8.68
CA LYS A 55 -9.62 8.76 -9.44
C LYS A 55 -9.07 10.05 -8.78
N CYS A 56 -7.89 9.94 -8.17
CA CYS A 56 -7.16 11.05 -7.54
C CYS A 56 -5.90 11.40 -8.33
#